data_AF-A0A319DSC3-F1
#
_entry.id   AF-A0A319DSC3-F1
#
_cell.length_a   1.000
_cell.length_b   1.000
_cell.length_c   1.000
_cell.angle_alpha   90.00
_cell.angle_beta   90.00
_cell.angle_gamma   90.00
#
_symmetry.space_group_name_H-M   'P 1'
#
loop_
_entity.id
_entity.type
_entity.pdbx_description
1 polymer ?
#
loop_
_entity_poly.entity_id
_entity_poly.type
_entity_poly.pdbx_seq_one_letter_code
_entity_poly.pdbx_strand_id
1 'polypeptide(L)'
;MSPVNSLWFKWKSLRLPWRSSFLVGTDLSGNTFWEFKDHLNAGRFRRIVKCDPKTHFSDVQVSPQWHQWLRYVRAEPPSLQEQQQDVIRQIQIKELARLADARWASKPSYLDMPKTQQPAPVTNTADATLSSPETKNDTPQQEVQKEEAAPPKEDPWAKAPAGGPSENWQPDAWSPSATKR
;
A
#
# COMPACT_ATOMS: atom_id res chain seq x y z
N MET A 1 -20.84 13.22 20.34
CA MET A 1 -21.62 12.07 20.87
C MET A 1 -21.74 11.04 19.75
N SER A 2 -21.08 9.89 19.87
CA SER A 2 -21.12 8.86 18.82
C SER A 2 -22.55 8.30 18.69
N PRO A 3 -23.16 8.27 17.49
CA PRO A 3 -24.55 7.84 17.29
C PRO A 3 -24.79 6.36 17.62
N VAL A 4 -23.74 5.57 17.78
CA VAL A 4 -23.77 4.10 17.79
C VAL A 4 -24.50 3.51 19.02
N ASN A 5 -24.64 4.26 20.12
CA ASN A 5 -25.28 3.79 21.36
C ASN A 5 -26.70 4.33 21.61
N SER A 6 -27.31 5.01 20.66
CA SER A 6 -28.69 5.47 20.85
C SER A 6 -29.69 4.33 20.57
N LEU A 7 -30.53 4.04 21.57
CA LEU A 7 -31.68 3.13 21.48
C LEU A 7 -32.57 3.44 20.26
N TRP A 8 -32.62 4.72 19.85
CA TRP A 8 -33.33 5.15 18.66
C TRP A 8 -32.75 4.52 17.39
N PHE A 9 -31.42 4.47 17.22
CA PHE A 9 -30.83 3.83 16.03
C PHE A 9 -31.04 2.31 16.03
N LYS A 10 -30.94 1.66 17.20
CA LYS A 10 -31.27 0.24 17.35
C LYS A 10 -32.73 -0.06 16.98
N TRP A 11 -33.67 0.78 17.42
CA TRP A 11 -35.06 0.67 17.02
C TRP A 11 -35.25 0.94 15.51
N LYS A 12 -34.52 1.92 14.96
CA LYS A 12 -34.53 2.23 13.53
C LYS A 12 -33.84 1.18 12.65
N SER A 13 -33.03 0.26 13.19
CA SER A 13 -32.45 -0.82 12.39
C SER A 13 -33.33 -2.06 12.30
N LEU A 14 -34.36 -2.19 13.15
CA LEU A 14 -35.29 -3.32 13.11
C LEU A 14 -36.10 -3.33 11.79
N ARG A 15 -36.15 -4.50 11.16
CA ARG A 15 -36.96 -4.80 9.97
C ARG A 15 -38.34 -5.30 10.39
N LEU A 16 -39.28 -4.38 10.50
CA LEU A 16 -40.67 -4.64 10.88
C LEU A 16 -41.54 -4.71 9.61
N PRO A 17 -42.57 -5.58 9.54
CA PRO A 17 -43.31 -5.84 8.29
C PRO A 17 -44.10 -4.64 7.74
N TRP A 18 -44.50 -3.69 8.59
CA TRP A 18 -45.17 -2.44 8.19
C TRP A 18 -44.19 -1.31 7.81
N ARG A 19 -42.88 -1.55 7.89
CA ARG A 19 -41.86 -0.51 7.78
C ARG A 19 -41.10 -0.63 6.47
N SER A 20 -41.23 0.40 5.64
CA SER A 20 -40.62 0.43 4.31
C SER A 20 -39.16 0.90 4.29
N SER A 21 -38.67 1.57 5.35
CA SER A 21 -37.31 2.10 5.46
C SER A 21 -36.67 1.76 6.80
N PHE A 22 -35.45 1.25 6.77
CA PHE A 22 -34.68 0.87 7.96
C PHE A 22 -33.23 1.37 7.87
N LEU A 23 -32.66 1.64 9.05
CA LEU A 23 -31.27 2.02 9.21
C LEU A 23 -30.40 0.78 9.09
N VAL A 24 -29.41 0.85 8.22
CA VAL A 24 -28.47 -0.25 7.99
C VAL A 24 -27.20 -0.05 8.81
N GLY A 25 -26.69 1.18 8.90
CA GLY A 25 -25.53 1.48 9.70
C GLY A 25 -25.17 2.95 9.70
N THR A 26 -24.02 3.25 10.32
CA THR A 26 -23.44 4.58 10.40
C THR A 26 -21.96 4.50 10.05
N ASP A 27 -21.39 5.60 9.55
CA ASP A 27 -19.94 5.72 9.41
C ASP A 27 -19.28 6.38 10.62
N LEU A 28 -17.95 6.47 10.60
CA LEU A 28 -17.16 7.20 11.60
C LEU A 28 -17.40 8.72 11.57
N SER A 29 -17.86 9.27 10.45
CA SER A 29 -18.16 10.70 10.27
C SER A 29 -19.53 11.09 10.84
N GLY A 30 -20.37 10.11 11.19
CA GLY A 30 -21.72 10.34 11.72
C GLY A 30 -22.83 10.36 10.66
N ASN A 31 -22.52 10.06 9.39
CA ASN A 31 -23.52 9.85 8.37
C ASN A 31 -24.28 8.55 8.64
N THR A 32 -25.57 8.55 8.28
CA THR A 32 -26.44 7.39 8.49
C THR A 32 -26.87 6.79 7.17
N PHE A 33 -26.83 5.46 7.07
CA PHE A 33 -27.10 4.73 5.85
C PHE A 33 -28.40 3.96 5.99
N TRP A 34 -29.26 4.11 5.00
CA TRP A 34 -30.63 3.63 5.03
C TRP A 34 -30.92 2.80 3.79
N GLU A 35 -31.75 1.79 3.97
CA GLU A 35 -32.30 0.99 2.90
C GLU A 35 -33.82 1.03 2.98
N PHE A 36 -34.49 1.15 1.83
CA PHE A 36 -35.94 1.29 1.78
C PHE A 36 -36.55 0.74 0.48
N LYS A 37 -37.83 0.36 0.51
CA LYS A 37 -38.58 0.01 -0.70
C LYS A 37 -39.15 1.28 -1.33
N ASP A 38 -38.89 1.45 -2.62
CA ASP A 38 -39.52 2.50 -3.42
C ASP A 38 -40.95 2.09 -3.78
N HIS A 39 -41.90 3.02 -3.72
CA HIS A 39 -43.29 2.75 -4.09
C HIS A 39 -43.43 2.49 -5.59
N LEU A 40 -42.62 3.18 -6.40
CA LEU A 40 -42.63 3.03 -7.86
C LEU A 40 -41.89 1.78 -8.33
N ASN A 41 -40.87 1.35 -7.58
CA ASN A 41 -40.01 0.22 -7.91
C ASN A 41 -39.90 -0.75 -6.72
N ALA A 42 -41.02 -1.40 -6.39
CA ALA A 42 -41.12 -2.30 -5.24
C ALA A 42 -40.24 -3.56 -5.32
N GLY A 43 -39.77 -3.93 -6.52
CA GLY A 43 -38.92 -5.10 -6.77
C GLY A 43 -37.48 -4.97 -6.25
N ARG A 44 -37.04 -3.77 -5.84
CA ARG A 44 -35.67 -3.55 -5.38
C ARG A 44 -35.61 -2.60 -4.19
N PHE A 45 -34.80 -2.96 -3.20
CA PHE A 45 -34.46 -2.04 -2.12
C PHE A 45 -33.49 -0.96 -2.60
N ARG A 46 -33.84 0.30 -2.35
CA ARG A 46 -32.99 1.47 -2.60
C ARG A 46 -32.16 1.80 -1.37
N ARG A 47 -30.92 2.20 -1.58
CA ARG A 47 -29.96 2.62 -0.56
C ARG A 47 -29.75 4.13 -0.63
N ILE A 48 -29.73 4.81 0.52
CA ILE A 48 -29.52 6.26 0.61
C ILE A 48 -28.65 6.61 1.83
N VAL A 49 -27.85 7.66 1.70
CA VAL A 49 -27.12 8.27 2.81
C VAL A 49 -27.86 9.52 3.29
N LYS A 50 -27.96 9.67 4.61
CA LYS A 50 -28.44 10.88 5.26
C LYS A 50 -27.29 11.53 6.02
N CYS A 51 -26.93 12.71 5.56
CA CYS A 51 -25.86 13.53 6.10
C CYS A 51 -26.43 14.57 7.09
N ASP A 52 -25.56 15.28 7.79
CA ASP A 52 -25.99 16.42 8.61
C ASP A 52 -26.57 17.52 7.71
N PRO A 53 -27.81 17.99 7.94
CA PRO A 53 -28.42 19.05 7.12
C PRO A 53 -27.62 20.36 7.12
N LYS A 54 -26.71 20.57 8.08
CA LYS A 54 -25.82 21.75 8.12
C LYS A 54 -24.61 21.63 7.21
N THR A 55 -24.21 20.40 6.85
CA THR A 55 -23.06 20.17 5.97
C THR A 55 -23.45 20.34 4.51
N HIS A 56 -22.65 21.09 3.75
CA HIS A 56 -22.87 21.23 2.32
C HIS A 56 -22.58 19.90 1.61
N PHE A 57 -23.38 19.55 0.60
CA PHE A 57 -23.32 18.24 -0.04
C PHE A 57 -21.95 17.90 -0.63
N SER A 58 -21.21 18.89 -1.14
CA SER A 58 -19.85 18.66 -1.67
C SER A 58 -18.82 18.31 -0.60
N ASP A 59 -19.07 18.68 0.65
CA ASP A 59 -18.12 18.46 1.75
C ASP A 59 -18.37 17.13 2.46
N VAL A 60 -19.46 16.44 2.15
CA VAL A 60 -19.83 15.16 2.74
C VAL A 60 -18.79 14.10 2.35
N GLN A 61 -17.98 13.71 3.32
CA GLN A 61 -17.02 12.61 3.16
C GLN A 61 -17.69 11.28 3.49
N VAL A 62 -17.78 10.40 2.49
CA VAL A 62 -18.28 9.03 2.65
C VAL A 62 -17.14 8.05 2.34
N SER A 63 -16.94 7.03 3.17
CA SER A 63 -15.85 6.07 2.95
C SER A 63 -16.04 5.28 1.64
N PRO A 64 -14.96 4.81 1.00
CA PRO A 64 -15.07 4.00 -0.22
C PRO A 64 -15.91 2.72 -0.03
N GLN A 65 -15.84 2.10 1.15
CA GLN A 65 -16.63 0.92 1.49
C GLN A 65 -18.14 1.22 1.50
N TRP A 66 -18.53 2.36 2.08
CA TRP A 66 -19.92 2.81 2.05
C TRP A 66 -20.37 3.21 0.65
N HIS A 67 -19.48 3.79 -0.17
CA HIS A 67 -19.76 4.06 -1.58
C HIS A 67 -20.05 2.77 -2.37
N GLN A 68 -19.25 1.71 -2.19
CA GLN A 68 -19.48 0.41 -2.83
C GLN A 68 -20.85 -0.17 -2.45
N TRP A 69 -21.22 -0.06 -1.18
CA TRP A 69 -22.52 -0.49 -0.70
C TRP A 69 -23.66 0.35 -1.30
N LEU A 70 -23.55 1.69 -1.31
CA LEU A 70 -24.53 2.56 -1.95
C LEU A 70 -24.69 2.28 -3.46
N ARG A 71 -23.61 1.87 -4.13
CA ARG A 71 -23.57 1.50 -5.56
C ARG A 71 -23.91 0.04 -5.84
N TYR A 72 -24.33 -0.73 -4.84
CA TYR A 72 -24.71 -2.14 -4.98
C TYR A 72 -23.59 -3.05 -5.49
N VAL A 73 -22.33 -2.60 -5.40
CA VAL A 73 -21.16 -3.43 -5.69
C VAL A 73 -20.97 -4.45 -4.58
N ARG A 74 -21.32 -4.06 -3.35
CA ARG A 74 -21.25 -4.89 -2.16
C ARG A 74 -22.65 -5.25 -1.65
N ALA A 75 -22.87 -6.52 -1.34
CA ALA A 75 -24.14 -7.00 -0.78
C ALA A 75 -24.32 -6.49 0.66
N GLU A 76 -23.39 -6.84 1.55
CA GLU A 76 -23.41 -6.50 2.97
C GLU A 76 -22.83 -5.11 3.25
N PRO A 77 -23.41 -4.35 4.21
CA PRO A 77 -22.86 -3.06 4.61
C PRO A 77 -21.53 -3.22 5.34
N PRO A 78 -20.65 -2.20 5.30
CA PRO A 78 -19.38 -2.24 6.05
C PRO A 78 -19.64 -2.13 7.56
N SER A 79 -19.01 -3.03 8.31
CA SER A 79 -19.13 -3.05 9.77
C SER A 79 -18.32 -1.93 10.42
N LEU A 80 -18.69 -1.55 11.65
CA LEU A 80 -17.95 -0.51 12.39
C LEU A 80 -16.51 -0.94 12.72
N GLN A 81 -16.27 -2.24 12.92
CA GLN A 81 -14.92 -2.78 13.11
C GLN A 81 -14.09 -2.65 11.84
N GLU A 82 -14.66 -3.00 10.68
CA GLU A 82 -13.99 -2.90 9.38
C GLU A 82 -13.62 -1.46 9.04
N GLN A 83 -14.51 -0.51 9.35
CA GLN A 83 -14.24 0.92 9.16
C GLN A 83 -13.04 1.39 10.02
N GLN A 84 -12.97 0.97 11.28
CA GLN A 84 -11.84 1.30 12.16
C GLN A 84 -10.54 0.65 11.67
N GLN A 85 -10.61 -0.61 11.23
CA GLN A 85 -9.46 -1.32 10.66
C GLN A 85 -8.93 -0.62 9.41
N ASP A 86 -9.80 -0.06 8.56
CA ASP A 86 -9.35 0.70 7.39
C ASP A 86 -8.59 1.97 7.77
N VAL A 87 -9.03 2.69 8.81
CA VAL A 87 -8.31 3.86 9.34
C VAL A 87 -6.93 3.46 9.86
N ILE A 88 -6.87 2.37 10.65
CA ILE A 88 -5.60 1.86 11.18
C ILE A 88 -4.66 1.46 10.03
N ARG A 89 -5.18 0.74 9.03
CA ARG A 89 -4.43 0.35 7.82
C ARG A 89 -3.87 1.56 7.09
N GLN A 90 -4.66 2.62 6.92
CA GLN A 90 -4.20 3.86 6.26
C GLN A 90 -3.05 4.52 7.03
N ILE A 91 -3.11 4.53 8.37
CA ILE A 91 -2.04 5.06 9.23
C ILE A 91 -0.76 4.22 9.05
N GLN A 92 -0.88 2.90 9.14
CA GLN A 92 0.25 1.98 8.98
C GLN A 92 0.93 2.12 7.62
N ILE A 93 0.15 2.23 6.53
CA ILE A 93 0.70 2.41 5.19
C ILE A 93 1.49 3.71 5.07
N LYS A 94 1.00 4.80 5.66
CA LYS A 94 1.71 6.09 5.64
C LYS A 94 3.06 5.99 6.37
N GLU A 95 3.08 5.32 7.52
CA GLU A 95 4.32 5.09 8.26
C GLU A 95 5.30 4.23 7.47
N LEU A 96 4.83 3.11 6.91
CA LEU A 96 5.65 2.21 6.09
C LEU A 96 6.19 2.92 4.84
N ALA A 97 5.39 3.74 4.17
CA ALA A 97 5.82 4.55 3.04
C ALA A 97 6.94 5.52 3.43
N ARG A 98 6.79 6.24 4.56
CA ARG A 98 7.83 7.13 5.08
C ARG A 98 9.15 6.40 5.35
N LEU A 99 9.08 5.21 5.96
CA LEU A 99 10.27 4.40 6.21
C LEU A 99 10.90 3.90 4.92
N ALA A 100 10.10 3.55 3.92
CA ALA A 100 10.59 3.16 2.59
C ALA A 100 11.28 4.33 1.88
N ASP A 101 10.71 5.54 1.92
CA ASP A 101 11.31 6.75 1.36
C ASP A 101 12.64 7.08 2.03
N ALA A 102 12.72 6.97 3.36
CA ALA A 102 13.96 7.16 4.09
C ALA A 102 15.03 6.13 3.68
N ARG A 103 14.65 4.87 3.50
CA ARG A 103 15.54 3.82 2.97
C ARG A 103 15.92 4.07 1.51
N TRP A 104 15.05 4.67 0.71
CA TRP A 104 15.35 5.00 -0.68
C TRP A 104 16.34 6.16 -0.76
N ALA A 105 16.12 7.20 0.03
CA ALA A 105 16.99 8.38 0.10
C ALA A 105 18.39 8.07 0.68
N SER A 106 18.51 7.08 1.57
CA SER A 106 19.81 6.68 2.13
C SER A 106 20.66 5.84 1.17
N LYS A 107 20.07 5.26 0.12
CA LYS A 107 20.84 4.56 -0.91
C LYS A 107 21.52 5.59 -1.81
N PRO A 108 22.85 5.53 -1.99
CA PRO A 108 23.54 6.46 -2.87
C PRO A 108 23.00 6.34 -4.30
N SER A 109 22.51 7.46 -4.84
CA SER A 109 21.99 7.51 -6.21
C SER A 109 23.12 7.20 -7.18
N TYR A 110 22.94 6.17 -8.01
CA TYR A 110 23.91 5.80 -9.05
C TYR A 110 24.11 6.90 -10.10
N LEU A 111 23.15 7.82 -10.24
CA LEU A 111 23.23 8.96 -11.17
C LEU A 111 24.05 10.13 -10.62
N ASP A 112 24.18 10.26 -9.30
CA ASP A 112 24.99 11.30 -8.64
C ASP A 112 26.39 10.76 -8.28
N MET A 113 26.86 9.72 -8.97
CA MET A 113 28.27 9.34 -8.88
C MET A 113 29.08 10.55 -9.37
N PRO A 114 29.95 11.14 -8.52
CA PRO A 114 30.88 12.14 -9.01
C PRO A 114 31.60 11.47 -10.19
N LYS A 115 31.83 12.24 -11.25
CA LYS A 115 32.46 11.81 -12.50
C LYS A 115 33.89 11.34 -12.20
N THR A 116 34.03 10.17 -11.57
CA THR A 116 35.28 9.45 -11.44
C THR A 116 35.66 9.21 -12.88
N GLN A 117 36.74 9.88 -13.29
CA GLN A 117 37.30 9.80 -14.62
C GLN A 117 37.22 8.35 -15.07
N GLN A 118 36.25 8.02 -15.92
CA GLN A 118 36.29 6.73 -16.58
C GLN A 118 37.58 6.76 -17.38
N PRO A 119 38.54 5.86 -17.13
CA PRO A 119 39.65 5.72 -18.07
C PRO A 119 39.00 5.47 -19.42
N ALA A 120 39.32 6.33 -20.39
CA ALA A 120 38.76 6.25 -21.73
C ALA A 120 38.86 4.79 -22.21
N PRO A 121 37.80 4.24 -22.83
CA PRO A 121 37.85 2.87 -23.32
C PRO A 121 39.04 2.73 -24.27
N VAL A 122 40.03 1.95 -23.84
CA VAL A 122 41.18 1.58 -24.67
C VAL A 122 40.73 0.55 -25.70
N THR A 123 40.02 1.01 -26.73
CA THR A 123 39.90 0.29 -27.99
C THR A 123 41.16 0.54 -28.81
N ASN A 124 42.29 -0.04 -28.37
CA ASN A 124 43.46 -0.20 -29.22
C ASN A 124 43.75 -1.70 -29.31
N THR A 125 43.16 -2.34 -30.32
CA THR A 125 43.55 -3.67 -30.77
C THR A 125 44.81 -3.47 -31.63
N ALA A 126 45.99 -3.60 -31.01
CA ALA A 126 47.22 -3.83 -31.73
C ALA A 126 47.98 -4.91 -30.97
N ASP A 127 47.67 -6.14 -31.34
CA ASP A 127 48.37 -7.34 -30.93
C ASP A 127 49.74 -7.34 -31.63
N ALA A 128 50.80 -7.07 -30.86
CA ALA A 128 52.17 -7.32 -31.30
C ALA A 128 53.11 -7.42 -30.11
N THR A 129 53.45 -8.67 -29.79
CA THR A 129 54.81 -9.11 -29.44
C THR A 129 55.25 -8.93 -27.98
N LEU A 130 55.26 -10.08 -27.29
CA LEU A 130 56.29 -10.58 -26.36
C LEU A 130 56.99 -9.55 -25.47
N SER A 131 56.78 -9.65 -24.15
CA SER A 131 57.85 -9.79 -23.15
C SER A 131 57.26 -9.86 -21.74
N SER A 132 57.44 -11.00 -21.06
CA SER A 132 57.61 -10.99 -19.60
C SER A 132 58.98 -10.36 -19.29
N PRO A 133 59.10 -9.70 -18.13
CA PRO A 133 59.90 -10.35 -17.10
C PRO A 133 59.28 -10.28 -15.71
N GLU A 134 59.89 -11.10 -14.87
CA GLU A 134 59.53 -11.49 -13.52
C GLU A 134 59.67 -10.39 -12.46
N THR A 135 59.10 -10.73 -11.30
CA THR A 135 59.61 -10.53 -9.93
C THR A 135 59.16 -9.35 -9.06
N LYS A 136 58.74 -9.77 -7.85
CA LYS A 136 58.92 -9.18 -6.50
C LYS A 136 57.71 -8.47 -5.88
N ASN A 137 57.17 -9.17 -4.88
CA ASN A 137 56.95 -8.73 -3.49
C ASN A 137 56.86 -7.20 -3.28
N ASP A 138 55.76 -6.73 -2.71
CA ASP A 138 55.72 -6.52 -1.26
C ASP A 138 54.32 -6.15 -0.77
N THR A 139 53.92 -6.84 0.29
CA THR A 139 52.85 -6.44 1.20
C THR A 139 53.37 -5.29 2.05
N PRO A 140 52.55 -4.26 2.32
CA PRO A 140 52.61 -3.62 3.63
C PRO A 140 51.31 -3.87 4.37
N GLN A 141 51.42 -4.66 5.44
CA GLN A 141 50.52 -4.58 6.58
C GLN A 141 50.63 -3.17 7.15
N GLN A 142 49.52 -2.45 7.21
CA GLN A 142 49.36 -1.35 8.16
C GLN A 142 48.27 -1.73 9.16
N GLU A 143 48.77 -2.11 10.32
CA GLU A 143 48.09 -2.24 11.58
C GLU A 143 47.70 -0.84 12.06
N VAL A 144 46.40 -0.54 12.12
CA VAL A 144 45.87 0.62 12.87
C VAL A 144 44.74 0.14 13.77
N GLN A 145 45.15 -0.10 15.01
CA GLN A 145 44.56 0.35 16.26
C GLN A 145 43.03 0.32 16.39
N LYS A 146 42.63 -0.57 17.29
CA LYS A 146 41.34 -0.73 17.96
C LYS A 146 40.98 0.57 18.70
N GLU A 147 39.92 1.23 18.26
CA GLU A 147 39.23 2.25 19.03
C GLU A 147 37.78 1.78 19.29
N GLU A 148 37.46 1.71 20.57
CA GLU A 148 36.28 1.08 21.14
C GLU A 148 35.05 1.97 20.95
N ALA A 149 34.28 1.69 19.89
CA ALA A 149 32.98 2.32 19.65
C ALA A 149 31.84 1.43 20.20
N ALA A 150 30.91 2.08 20.90
CA ALA A 150 29.68 1.50 21.44
C ALA A 150 28.98 0.53 20.47
N PRO A 151 28.30 -0.52 20.97
CA PRO A 151 27.72 -1.55 20.11
C PRO A 151 26.79 -0.90 19.07
N PRO A 152 26.97 -1.20 17.77
CA PRO A 152 26.07 -0.69 16.75
C PRO A 152 24.68 -1.23 17.06
N LYS A 153 23.70 -0.33 17.17
CA LYS A 153 22.29 -0.72 17.11
C LYS A 153 22.13 -1.46 15.80
N GLU A 154 21.90 -2.78 15.84
CA GLU A 154 21.73 -3.56 14.62
C GLU A 154 20.64 -2.90 13.78
N ASP A 155 21.00 -2.47 12.57
CA ASP A 155 20.03 -1.98 11.61
C ASP A 155 19.05 -3.15 11.34
N PRO A 156 17.75 -3.00 11.64
CA PRO A 156 16.78 -4.08 11.47
C PRO A 156 16.60 -4.49 10.00
N TRP A 157 17.25 -3.79 9.06
CA TRP A 157 17.28 -4.09 7.63
C TRP A 157 18.55 -4.77 7.14
N ALA A 158 19.59 -4.91 7.95
CA ALA A 158 20.80 -5.63 7.56
C ALA A 158 20.55 -7.13 7.27
N LYS A 159 19.46 -7.69 7.82
CA LYS A 159 19.04 -9.09 7.64
C LYS A 159 18.00 -9.29 6.52
N ALA A 160 17.58 -8.24 5.82
CA ALA A 160 16.64 -8.39 4.71
C ALA A 160 17.38 -8.94 3.47
N PRO A 161 16.86 -9.98 2.79
CA PRO A 161 17.48 -10.49 1.57
C PRO A 161 17.59 -9.36 0.55
N ALA A 162 18.74 -9.29 -0.12
CA ALA A 162 18.99 -8.36 -1.22
C ALA A 162 18.17 -8.82 -2.44
N GLY A 163 16.86 -8.55 -2.42
CA GLY A 163 16.00 -8.81 -3.55
C GLY A 163 14.53 -8.50 -3.30
N GLY A 164 13.85 -7.91 -4.29
CA GLY A 164 12.41 -7.70 -4.28
C GLY A 164 11.63 -9.03 -4.41
N PRO A 165 10.39 -9.14 -3.89
CA PRO A 165 9.59 -10.38 -3.97
C PRO A 165 9.35 -10.92 -5.38
N SER A 166 9.58 -10.11 -6.41
CA SER A 166 9.35 -10.43 -7.82
C SER A 166 10.62 -10.74 -8.62
N GLU A 167 11.82 -10.73 -8.02
CA GLU A 167 13.07 -10.92 -8.78
C GLU A 167 13.20 -12.32 -9.40
N ASN A 168 12.56 -13.33 -8.80
CA ASN A 168 12.53 -14.69 -9.32
C ASN A 168 11.32 -14.96 -10.24
N TRP A 169 10.47 -13.97 -10.51
CA TRP A 169 9.27 -14.15 -11.33
C TRP A 169 9.60 -13.91 -12.80
N GLN A 170 9.47 -14.94 -13.63
CA GLN A 170 9.51 -14.85 -15.09
C GLN A 170 8.18 -15.37 -15.65
N PRO A 171 7.59 -14.73 -16.67
CA PRO A 171 6.35 -15.19 -17.27
C PRO A 171 6.58 -16.49 -18.06
N ASP A 172 5.66 -17.44 -17.95
CA ASP A 172 5.62 -18.60 -18.82
C ASP A 172 5.33 -18.18 -20.27
N ALA A 173 5.99 -18.84 -21.23
CA ALA A 173 5.76 -18.60 -22.65
C ALA A 173 4.33 -19.04 -23.06
N TRP A 174 3.59 -18.14 -23.70
CA TRP A 174 2.22 -18.40 -24.18
C TRP A 174 2.22 -19.54 -25.22
N SER A 175 1.58 -20.66 -24.89
CA SER A 175 1.36 -21.78 -25.82
C SER A 175 -0.10 -21.79 -26.29
N PRO A 176 -0.38 -21.51 -27.59
CA PRO A 176 -1.74 -21.60 -28.10
C PRO A 176 -2.21 -23.05 -28.12
N SER A 177 -3.38 -23.32 -27.54
CA SER A 177 -4.06 -24.61 -27.64
C SER A 177 -4.37 -24.89 -29.12
N ALA A 178 -3.80 -25.97 -29.67
CA ALA A 178 -4.15 -26.43 -31.01
C ALA A 178 -5.65 -26.71 -31.10
N THR A 179 -6.31 -26.11 -32.09
CA THR A 179 -7.73 -26.33 -32.38
C THR A 179 -7.93 -27.79 -32.79
N LYS A 180 -8.78 -28.54 -32.06
CA LYS A 180 -9.27 -29.84 -32.53
C LYS A 180 -10.19 -29.59 -33.72
N ARG A 181 -9.79 -30.12 -34.89
CA ARG A 181 -10.64 -30.24 -36.08
C ARG A 181 -11.54 -31.46 -35.92
#